data_AF-G9ZDM0-F1
#
_entry.id   AF-G9ZDM0-F1
#
_cell.length_a   1.000
_cell.length_b   1.000
_cell.length_c   1.000
_cell.angle_alpha   90.00
_cell.angle_beta   90.00
_cell.angle_gamma   90.00
#
_symmetry.space_group_name_H-M   'P 1'
#
loop_
_entity.id
_entity.type
_entity.pdbx_description
1 polymer ?
#
loop_
_entity_poly.entity_id
_entity_poly.type
_entity_poly.pdbx_seq_one_letter_code
_entity_poly.pdbx_strand_id
1 'polypeptide(L)'
;MDIFFLPPAELEHAITSGDYRGLRATAAREKTAYQDACARAPAWEYGADSAPATDSANSWQGLGGSPGSISGEVFIITDPAQFADFPQGAILVARTTNPAWTPLFYHAAGVITESGGPLSHGAVTARELGIPAVMGIRDACYRLTNGQRVKIDGSLGRVIIL
;
A
#
# COMPACT_ATOMS: atom_id res chain seq x y z
N MET A 1 16.07 17.66 5.06
CA MET A 1 15.95 17.85 6.52
C MET A 1 16.40 16.55 7.17
N ASP A 2 17.50 16.57 7.94
CA ASP A 2 18.18 15.33 8.37
C ASP A 2 17.75 14.84 9.77
N ILE A 3 17.03 15.66 10.52
CA ILE A 3 16.63 15.37 11.90
C ILE A 3 15.75 14.11 12.04
N PHE A 4 14.98 13.76 11.00
CA PHE A 4 14.14 12.56 10.99
C PHE A 4 14.92 11.25 10.89
N PHE A 5 16.21 11.31 10.56
CA PHE A 5 17.10 10.15 10.50
C PHE A 5 17.97 10.02 11.75
N LEU A 6 17.73 10.83 12.79
CA LEU A 6 18.46 10.68 14.05
C LEU A 6 17.71 9.74 14.99
N PRO A 7 18.35 8.69 15.54
CA PRO A 7 17.77 7.88 16.59
C PRO A 7 17.42 8.76 17.82
N PRO A 8 16.25 8.57 18.45
CA PRO A 8 15.82 9.41 19.57
C PRO A 8 16.84 9.51 20.70
N ALA A 9 17.50 8.40 21.05
CA ALA A 9 18.52 8.36 22.09
C ALA A 9 19.79 9.17 21.75
N GLU A 10 20.23 9.16 20.48
CA GLU A 10 21.38 9.96 20.05
C GLU A 10 21.04 11.46 20.05
N LEU A 11 19.82 11.81 19.64
CA LEU A 11 19.34 13.19 19.68
C LEU A 11 19.19 13.70 21.12
N GLU A 12 18.61 12.91 22.02
CA GLU A 12 18.47 13.23 23.43
C GLU A 12 19.83 13.43 24.11
N HIS A 13 20.80 12.56 23.82
CA HIS A 13 22.16 12.68 24.33
C HIS A 13 22.82 13.98 23.86
N ALA A 14 22.72 14.32 22.57
CA ALA A 14 23.29 15.54 22.02
C ALA A 14 22.68 16.81 22.63
N ILE A 15 21.35 16.81 22.84
CA ILE A 15 20.66 17.94 23.50
C ILE A 15 21.12 18.10 24.94
N THR A 16 21.20 16.99 25.69
CA THR A 16 21.54 17.03 27.12
C THR A 16 23.01 17.36 27.37
N SER A 17 23.91 16.82 26.54
CA SER A 17 25.35 17.06 26.63
C SER A 17 25.82 18.37 25.99
N GLY A 18 25.00 18.95 25.10
CA GLY A 18 25.40 20.06 24.23
C GLY A 18 26.40 19.67 23.13
N ASP A 19 26.69 18.37 22.96
CA ASP A 19 27.58 17.86 21.92
C ASP A 19 26.82 17.37 20.70
N TYR A 20 26.84 18.18 19.64
CA TYR A 20 26.19 17.89 18.36
C TYR A 20 27.16 17.32 17.31
N ARG A 21 28.42 17.06 17.69
CA ARG A 21 29.39 16.46 16.77
C ARG A 21 28.93 15.05 16.39
N GLY A 22 29.18 14.66 15.15
CA GLY A 22 28.83 13.32 14.66
C GLY A 22 27.36 13.14 14.26
N LEU A 23 26.42 13.99 14.69
CA LEU A 23 25.00 13.86 14.32
C LEU A 23 24.78 13.82 12.81
N ARG A 24 25.52 14.63 12.05
CA ARG A 24 25.44 14.61 10.58
C ARG A 24 25.87 13.26 9.98
N ALA A 25 26.87 12.62 10.56
CA ALA A 25 27.33 11.31 10.12
C ALA A 25 26.33 10.21 10.49
N THR A 26 25.77 10.24 11.70
CA THR A 26 24.65 9.37 12.10
C THR A 26 23.47 9.52 11.15
N ALA A 27 22.98 10.75 10.94
CA ALA A 27 21.83 11.00 10.08
C ALA A 27 22.07 10.52 8.64
N ALA A 28 23.29 10.71 8.11
CA ALA A 28 23.65 10.19 6.79
C ALA A 28 23.59 8.65 6.73
N ARG A 29 24.12 7.95 7.74
CA ARG A 29 24.09 6.48 7.84
C ARG A 29 22.64 5.95 7.92
N GLU A 30 21.85 6.48 8.83
CA GLU A 30 20.46 6.05 9.02
C GLU A 30 19.58 6.40 7.81
N LYS A 31 19.86 7.53 7.13
CA LYS A 31 19.20 7.89 5.88
C LYS A 31 19.50 6.89 4.76
N THR A 32 20.75 6.47 4.60
CA THR A 32 21.11 5.42 3.63
C THR A 32 20.37 4.12 3.96
N ALA A 33 20.39 3.69 5.23
CA ALA A 33 19.68 2.49 5.66
C ALA A 33 18.15 2.56 5.39
N TYR A 34 17.54 3.73 5.62
CA TYR A 34 16.15 3.99 5.28
C TYR A 34 15.89 3.88 3.78
N GLN A 35 16.75 4.46 2.94
CA GLN A 35 16.63 4.39 1.49
C GLN A 35 16.73 2.94 0.97
N ASP A 36 17.67 2.16 1.53
CA ASP A 36 17.83 0.73 1.22
C ASP A 36 16.62 -0.10 1.70
N ALA A 37 15.95 0.31 2.78
CA ALA A 37 14.71 -0.31 3.24
C ALA A 37 13.54 0.04 2.31
N CYS A 38 13.40 1.30 1.89
CA CYS A 38 12.36 1.74 0.95
C CYS A 38 12.47 1.05 -0.42
N ALA A 39 13.68 0.68 -0.84
CA ALA A 39 13.92 -0.05 -2.09
C ALA A 39 13.50 -1.53 -2.03
N ARG A 40 13.10 -2.05 -0.86
CA ARG A 40 12.73 -3.45 -0.66
C ARG A 40 11.27 -3.59 -0.28
N ALA A 41 10.65 -4.68 -0.74
CA ALA A 41 9.35 -5.09 -0.23
C ALA A 41 9.49 -5.46 1.26
N PRO A 42 8.61 -4.96 2.15
CA PRO A 42 8.65 -5.38 3.54
C PRO A 42 8.14 -6.82 3.67
N ALA A 43 8.73 -7.56 4.60
CA ALA A 43 8.29 -8.91 4.89
C ALA A 43 6.87 -8.90 5.48
N TRP A 44 6.03 -9.84 5.02
CA TRP A 44 4.70 -10.08 5.60
C TRP A 44 4.80 -10.61 7.03
N GLU A 45 5.85 -11.39 7.30
CA GLU A 45 6.12 -12.03 8.58
C GLU A 45 7.57 -11.71 8.97
N TYR A 46 7.76 -11.08 10.13
CA TYR A 46 9.08 -10.66 10.57
C TYR A 46 9.99 -11.88 10.80
N GLY A 47 11.18 -11.87 10.19
CA GLY A 47 12.14 -12.98 10.25
C GLY A 47 11.89 -14.08 9.22
N ALA A 48 10.84 -14.00 8.40
CA ALA A 48 10.64 -14.89 7.26
C ALA A 48 11.29 -14.29 6.01
N ASP A 49 12.20 -15.04 5.37
CA ASP A 49 12.67 -14.73 4.01
C ASP A 49 11.63 -15.18 3.00
N SER A 50 10.74 -14.27 2.64
CA SER A 50 9.77 -14.46 1.55
C SER A 50 9.88 -13.30 0.57
N ALA A 51 10.28 -13.61 -0.65
CA ALA A 51 10.14 -12.67 -1.76
C ALA A 51 8.64 -12.48 -2.08
N PRO A 52 8.23 -11.32 -2.61
CA PRO A 52 6.86 -11.11 -3.07
C PRO A 52 6.45 -12.20 -4.06
N ALA A 53 5.24 -12.72 -3.91
CA ALA A 53 4.71 -13.68 -4.86
C ALA A 53 4.40 -12.99 -6.20
N THR A 54 5.01 -13.49 -7.27
CA THR A 54 4.70 -13.12 -8.67
C THR A 54 4.17 -14.34 -9.44
N ASP A 55 3.37 -15.17 -8.77
CA ASP A 55 2.80 -16.37 -9.38
C ASP A 55 1.89 -16.04 -10.57
N SER A 56 1.90 -16.90 -11.60
CA SER A 56 1.05 -16.76 -12.79
C SER A 56 -0.42 -17.13 -12.53
N ALA A 57 -0.88 -17.02 -11.29
CA ALA A 57 -2.23 -17.42 -10.94
C ALA A 57 -3.25 -16.46 -11.57
N ASN A 58 -4.28 -17.00 -12.21
CA ASN A 58 -5.34 -16.19 -12.82
C ASN A 58 -6.41 -15.73 -11.83
N SER A 59 -6.28 -16.09 -10.55
CA SER A 59 -7.22 -15.69 -9.50
C SER A 59 -6.57 -15.63 -8.14
N TRP A 60 -7.02 -14.67 -7.33
CA TRP A 60 -6.58 -14.50 -5.96
C TRP A 60 -7.76 -14.33 -5.01
N GLN A 61 -7.56 -14.80 -3.78
CA GLN A 61 -8.54 -14.77 -2.72
C GLN A 61 -8.06 -13.83 -1.61
N GLY A 62 -8.89 -12.85 -1.29
CA GLY A 62 -8.75 -11.98 -0.13
C GLY A 62 -10.01 -12.02 0.72
N LEU A 63 -10.33 -10.89 1.34
CA LEU A 63 -11.49 -10.67 2.17
C LEU A 63 -12.47 -9.71 1.47
N GLY A 64 -13.76 -9.99 1.58
CA GLY A 64 -14.78 -9.04 1.11
C GLY A 64 -14.78 -7.77 1.96
N GLY A 65 -14.58 -6.61 1.34
CA GLY A 65 -14.60 -5.31 2.00
C GLY A 65 -15.89 -4.53 1.76
N SER A 66 -16.31 -4.49 0.50
CA SER A 66 -17.54 -3.82 0.08
C SER A 66 -18.22 -4.67 -1.00
N PRO A 67 -19.52 -4.99 -0.87
CA PRO A 67 -20.21 -5.90 -1.77
C PRO A 67 -20.33 -5.34 -3.19
N GLY A 68 -20.53 -6.24 -4.14
CA GLY A 68 -20.71 -5.93 -5.56
C GLY A 68 -19.63 -6.57 -6.43
N SER A 69 -19.80 -6.46 -7.75
CA SER A 69 -18.83 -6.98 -8.72
C SER A 69 -18.68 -6.05 -9.91
N ILE A 70 -17.44 -5.84 -10.33
CA ILE A 70 -17.09 -5.00 -11.48
C ILE A 70 -15.93 -5.65 -12.24
N SER A 71 -15.86 -5.37 -13.54
CA SER A 71 -14.68 -5.64 -14.36
C SER A 71 -14.10 -4.34 -14.87
N GLY A 72 -12.77 -4.21 -14.82
CA GLY A 72 -12.09 -2.98 -15.19
C GLY A 72 -10.58 -3.17 -15.23
N GLU A 73 -9.89 -2.14 -15.73
CA GLU A 73 -8.44 -2.08 -15.68
C GLU A 73 -7.98 -1.69 -14.28
N VAL A 74 -6.92 -2.33 -13.81
CA VAL A 74 -6.28 -1.99 -12.54
C VAL A 74 -5.31 -0.84 -12.71
N PHE A 75 -5.22 0.00 -11.68
CA PHE A 75 -4.19 1.02 -11.56
C PHE A 75 -3.60 1.00 -10.15
N ILE A 76 -2.31 0.71 -10.10
CA ILE A 76 -1.52 0.52 -8.89
C ILE A 76 -0.96 1.87 -8.45
N ILE A 77 -1.28 2.24 -7.21
CA ILE A 77 -0.75 3.42 -6.52
C ILE A 77 -0.01 2.91 -5.28
N THR A 78 1.25 3.29 -5.11
CA THR A 78 2.07 2.94 -3.94
C THR A 78 2.60 4.17 -3.22
N ASP A 79 2.55 5.34 -3.84
CA ASP A 79 2.99 6.62 -3.29
C ASP A 79 1.95 7.73 -3.56
N PRO A 80 1.65 8.60 -2.58
CA PRO A 80 0.77 9.75 -2.76
C PRO A 80 1.14 10.69 -3.92
N ALA A 81 2.41 10.77 -4.31
CA ALA A 81 2.86 11.54 -5.46
C ALA A 81 2.23 11.06 -6.78
N GLN A 82 1.74 9.83 -6.83
CA GLN A 82 1.08 9.23 -8.01
C GLN A 82 -0.42 9.51 -8.06
N PHE A 83 -1.00 10.16 -7.05
CA PHE A 83 -2.47 10.35 -6.97
C PHE A 83 -3.03 11.11 -8.18
N ALA A 84 -2.27 12.05 -8.72
CA ALA A 84 -2.68 12.83 -9.89
C ALA A 84 -2.78 11.99 -11.18
N ASP A 85 -2.13 10.82 -11.21
CA ASP A 85 -2.10 9.95 -12.39
C ASP A 85 -3.25 8.93 -12.39
N PHE A 86 -4.03 8.84 -11.30
CA PHE A 86 -5.07 7.83 -11.16
C PHE A 86 -6.26 8.11 -12.10
N PRO A 87 -6.58 7.21 -13.04
CA PRO A 87 -7.62 7.44 -14.03
C PRO A 87 -9.03 7.21 -13.46
N GLN A 88 -9.99 7.99 -13.95
CA GLN A 88 -11.40 7.81 -13.64
C GLN A 88 -11.88 6.42 -14.08
N GLY A 89 -12.59 5.72 -13.18
CA GLY A 89 -13.23 4.43 -13.45
C GLY A 89 -12.31 3.22 -13.38
N ALA A 90 -11.03 3.39 -13.03
CA ALA A 90 -10.13 2.25 -12.83
C ALA A 90 -10.36 1.57 -11.46
N ILE A 91 -9.86 0.35 -11.35
CA ILE A 91 -9.80 -0.39 -10.09
C ILE A 91 -8.51 0.01 -9.38
N LEU A 92 -8.66 0.68 -8.23
CA LEU A 92 -7.53 1.10 -7.40
C LEU A 92 -6.86 -0.12 -6.79
N VAL A 93 -5.56 -0.29 -7.00
CA VAL A 93 -4.73 -1.28 -6.31
C VAL A 93 -3.73 -0.55 -5.42
N ALA A 94 -3.70 -0.88 -4.13
CA ALA A 94 -2.80 -0.23 -3.19
C ALA A 94 -2.30 -1.21 -2.12
N ARG A 95 -1.19 -0.88 -1.48
CA ARG A 95 -0.67 -1.68 -0.35
C ARG A 95 -1.58 -1.56 0.87
N THR A 96 -1.93 -0.33 1.19
CA THR A 96 -2.86 0.05 2.24
C THR A 96 -3.46 1.40 1.88
N THR A 97 -4.54 1.78 2.54
CA THR A 97 -5.17 3.10 2.36
C THR A 97 -5.37 3.76 3.72
N ASN A 98 -5.34 5.09 3.73
CA ASN A 98 -5.65 5.92 4.89
C ASN A 98 -6.53 7.11 4.44
N PRO A 99 -7.00 8.00 5.33
CA PRO A 99 -7.88 9.10 4.94
C PRO A 99 -7.34 10.02 3.83
N ALA A 100 -6.02 10.11 3.62
CA ALA A 100 -5.47 10.87 2.51
C ALA A 100 -5.81 10.28 1.13
N TRP A 101 -6.18 8.99 1.07
CA TRP A 101 -6.52 8.28 -0.17
C TRP A 101 -7.97 8.49 -0.61
N THR A 102 -8.84 9.02 0.26
CA THR A 102 -10.27 9.20 -0.03
C THR A 102 -10.56 9.90 -1.37
N PRO A 103 -9.79 10.91 -1.83
CA PRO A 103 -9.98 11.50 -3.15
C PRO A 103 -9.97 10.47 -4.29
N LEU A 104 -9.11 9.45 -4.23
CA LEU A 104 -9.03 8.40 -5.26
C LEU A 104 -10.30 7.53 -5.30
N PHE A 105 -10.99 7.37 -4.17
CA PHE A 105 -12.19 6.54 -4.11
C PHE A 105 -13.36 7.16 -4.89
N TYR A 106 -13.41 8.50 -5.01
CA TYR A 106 -14.39 9.16 -5.87
C TYR A 106 -14.16 8.91 -7.36
N HIS A 107 -12.92 8.57 -7.73
CA HIS A 107 -12.55 8.24 -9.11
C HIS A 107 -12.62 6.73 -9.38
N ALA A 108 -12.46 5.89 -8.35
CA ALA A 108 -12.35 4.44 -8.50
C ALA A 108 -13.68 3.76 -8.81
N ALA A 109 -13.66 2.75 -9.69
CA ALA A 109 -14.81 1.85 -9.88
C ALA A 109 -14.79 0.64 -8.93
N GLY A 110 -13.65 0.38 -8.30
CA GLY A 110 -13.46 -0.71 -7.34
C GLY A 110 -12.09 -0.62 -6.66
N VAL A 111 -11.89 -1.39 -5.60
CA VAL A 111 -10.68 -1.31 -4.78
C VAL A 111 -10.12 -2.71 -4.49
N ILE A 112 -8.80 -2.85 -4.61
CA ILE A 112 -8.01 -4.00 -4.18
C ILE A 112 -6.92 -3.49 -3.24
N THR A 113 -6.75 -4.13 -2.08
CA THR A 113 -5.63 -3.80 -1.18
C THR A 113 -4.84 -5.01 -0.72
N GLU A 114 -3.54 -4.84 -0.49
CA GLU A 114 -2.70 -5.89 0.05
C GLU A 114 -2.95 -6.16 1.54
N SER A 115 -3.36 -5.13 2.27
CA SER A 115 -3.59 -5.18 3.72
C SER A 115 -4.94 -4.58 4.11
N GLY A 116 -5.38 -4.90 5.32
CA GLY A 116 -6.68 -4.48 5.84
C GLY A 116 -7.72 -5.61 5.83
N GLY A 117 -8.79 -5.38 6.56
CA GLY A 117 -9.92 -6.29 6.64
C GLY A 117 -11.25 -5.60 6.33
N PRO A 118 -12.39 -6.29 6.53
CA PRO A 118 -13.72 -5.76 6.23
C PRO A 118 -14.09 -4.47 6.97
N LEU A 119 -13.40 -4.16 8.09
CA LEU A 119 -13.61 -2.96 8.90
C LEU A 119 -12.51 -1.89 8.73
N SER A 120 -11.57 -2.10 7.80
CA SER A 120 -10.50 -1.13 7.53
C SER A 120 -11.04 0.12 6.85
N HIS A 121 -10.28 1.22 6.92
CA HIS A 121 -10.60 2.48 6.26
C HIS A 121 -11.06 2.28 4.80
N GLY A 122 -10.26 1.60 3.99
CA GLY A 122 -10.61 1.36 2.58
C GLY A 122 -11.91 0.59 2.38
N ALA A 123 -12.21 -0.40 3.22
CA ALA A 123 -13.46 -1.15 3.13
C ALA A 123 -14.67 -0.30 3.49
N VAL A 124 -14.57 0.51 4.57
CA VAL A 124 -15.63 1.40 5.02
C VAL A 124 -15.91 2.48 3.98
N THR A 125 -14.88 3.17 3.48
CA THR A 125 -15.02 4.22 2.46
C THR A 125 -15.59 3.65 1.16
N ALA A 126 -15.16 2.46 0.72
CA ALA A 126 -15.72 1.81 -0.46
C ALA A 126 -17.22 1.50 -0.30
N ARG A 127 -17.65 1.04 0.88
CA ARG A 127 -19.07 0.81 1.20
C ARG A 127 -19.89 2.08 1.17
N GLU A 128 -19.37 3.17 1.74
CA GLU A 128 -20.04 4.47 1.77
C GLU A 128 -20.25 5.02 0.36
N LEU A 129 -19.32 4.75 -0.55
CA LEU A 129 -19.39 5.16 -1.96
C LEU A 129 -20.05 4.12 -2.88
N GLY A 130 -20.44 2.96 -2.35
CA GLY A 130 -21.11 1.91 -3.10
C GLY A 130 -20.25 1.22 -4.16
N ILE A 131 -18.92 1.25 -4.03
CA ILE A 131 -17.99 0.58 -4.95
C ILE A 131 -17.50 -0.76 -4.38
N PRO A 132 -17.32 -1.81 -5.19
CA PRO A 132 -16.84 -3.10 -4.71
C PRO A 132 -15.39 -3.04 -4.21
N ALA A 133 -15.09 -3.76 -3.12
CA ALA A 133 -13.74 -3.78 -2.57
C ALA A 133 -13.31 -5.17 -2.08
N VAL A 134 -12.07 -5.54 -2.40
CA VAL A 134 -11.40 -6.76 -1.94
C VAL A 134 -10.15 -6.36 -1.15
N MET A 135 -10.01 -6.90 0.06
CA MET A 135 -8.94 -6.54 0.99
C MET A 135 -8.01 -7.73 1.23
N GLY A 136 -6.78 -7.45 1.66
CA GLY A 136 -5.87 -8.48 2.17
C GLY A 136 -5.34 -9.45 1.12
N ILE A 137 -5.18 -9.04 -0.14
CA ILE A 137 -4.53 -9.86 -1.16
C ILE A 137 -3.02 -9.65 -1.07
N ARG A 138 -2.31 -10.58 -0.42
CA ARG A 138 -0.84 -10.53 -0.29
C ARG A 138 -0.19 -10.31 -1.66
N ASP A 139 0.71 -9.34 -1.74
CA ASP A 139 1.49 -8.98 -2.93
C ASP A 139 0.65 -8.52 -4.13
N ALA A 140 -0.59 -8.03 -3.95
CA ALA A 140 -1.41 -7.56 -5.07
C ALA A 140 -0.71 -6.51 -5.95
N CYS A 141 0.13 -5.64 -5.38
CA CYS A 141 0.86 -4.63 -6.16
C CYS A 141 2.00 -5.23 -7.01
N TYR A 142 2.40 -6.49 -6.74
CA TYR A 142 3.41 -7.23 -7.50
C TYR A 142 2.79 -8.27 -8.44
N ARG A 143 1.63 -8.83 -8.07
CA ARG A 143 0.88 -9.81 -8.87
C ARG A 143 0.14 -9.17 -10.05
N LEU A 144 -0.29 -7.92 -9.89
CA LEU A 144 -1.03 -7.17 -10.90
C LEU A 144 -0.10 -6.21 -11.66
N THR A 145 -0.53 -5.76 -12.84
CA THR A 145 0.17 -4.74 -13.63
C THR A 145 -0.81 -3.66 -14.07
N ASN A 146 -0.39 -2.39 -14.11
CA ASN A 146 -1.23 -1.28 -14.58
C ASN A 146 -1.82 -1.57 -15.97
N GLY A 147 -3.13 -1.30 -16.13
CA GLY A 147 -3.89 -1.60 -17.35
C GLY A 147 -4.36 -3.06 -17.46
N GLN A 148 -3.95 -3.95 -16.56
CA GLN A 148 -4.42 -5.33 -16.55
C GLN A 148 -5.92 -5.36 -16.22
N ARG A 149 -6.68 -6.05 -17.06
CA ARG A 149 -8.13 -6.16 -16.88
C ARG A 149 -8.44 -7.29 -15.90
N VAL A 150 -9.22 -6.99 -14.87
CA VAL A 150 -9.64 -7.95 -13.86
C VAL A 150 -11.14 -7.86 -13.63
N LYS A 151 -11.71 -8.93 -13.07
CA LYS A 151 -13.01 -8.93 -12.40
C LYS A 151 -12.79 -9.05 -10.90
N ILE A 152 -13.45 -8.19 -10.13
CA ILE A 152 -13.50 -8.29 -8.67
C ILE A 152 -14.91 -8.63 -8.20
N ASP A 153 -14.98 -9.41 -7.12
CA ASP A 153 -16.19 -9.67 -6.34
C ASP A 153 -15.89 -9.31 -4.89
N GLY A 154 -16.41 -8.17 -4.45
CA GLY A 154 -16.16 -7.64 -3.11
C GLY A 154 -17.03 -8.29 -2.02
N SER A 155 -17.99 -9.14 -2.39
CA SER A 155 -18.73 -9.98 -1.44
C SER A 155 -17.96 -11.25 -1.12
N LEU A 156 -17.43 -11.92 -2.16
CA LEU A 156 -16.65 -13.15 -2.02
C LEU A 156 -15.17 -12.90 -1.73
N GLY A 157 -14.69 -11.65 -1.87
CA GLY A 157 -13.29 -11.29 -1.71
C GLY A 157 -12.40 -11.86 -2.83
N ARG A 158 -12.90 -11.94 -4.07
CA ARG A 158 -12.21 -12.62 -5.17
C ARG A 158 -11.77 -11.65 -6.26
N VAL A 159 -10.58 -11.87 -6.80
CA VAL A 159 -10.05 -11.18 -7.99
C VAL A 159 -9.69 -12.22 -9.05
N ILE A 160 -10.05 -11.97 -10.30
CA ILE A 160 -9.78 -12.87 -11.44
C ILE A 160 -9.25 -12.03 -12.61
N ILE A 161 -8.18 -12.47 -13.26
CA ILE A 161 -7.66 -11.85 -14.49
C ILE A 161 -8.59 -12.20 -15.67
N LEU A 162 -8.86 -11.23 -16.55
CA LEU A 162 -9.71 -11.39 -17.74
C LEU A 162 -8.92 -11.50 -19.04
#